data_AF-A0A660VZR1-F1
#
_entry.id   AF-A0A660VZR1-F1
#
_cell.length_a   1.000
_cell.length_b   1.000
_cell.length_c   1.000
_cell.angle_alpha   90.00
_cell.angle_beta   90.00
_cell.angle_gamma   90.00
#
_symmetry.space_group_name_H-M   'P 1'
#
loop_
_entity.id
_entity.type
_entity.pdbx_description
1 polymer ?
#
loop_
_entity_poly.entity_id
_entity_poly.type
_entity_poly.pdbx_seq_one_letter_code
_entity_poly.pdbx_strand_id
1 'polypeptide(L)'
;MSPGGPAGGLRRALPPRARRPDRGRAGRWGRGLSAAPVALRFAQRRLHHGARLRHRTVRGARARWPARADAAVTCAVSYELDWATPPGWADAVARQPLALLSDHAHCELKAAASAMTLIKRSSDRPGLALRLMPLVREETEHLQRVLRELDARGAGLGEDLPSPYARGLLSAARRGGPPDVVFLDSLLVSALIELRSHERMAALADCEALASLAPLYRSLCEAEARHGSLFLQLARESTDERCVAARWDELAALEGRLIAGLPFAPRMHSGPPP
;
A
#
# COMPACT_ATOMS: atom_id res chain seq x y z
N MET A 1 84.42 49.95 23.09
CA MET A 1 85.15 48.77 22.60
C MET A 1 84.75 47.58 23.46
N SER A 2 84.21 46.54 22.82
CA SER A 2 83.73 45.23 23.36
C SER A 2 84.85 44.44 24.09
N PRO A 3 84.64 43.21 24.66
CA PRO A 3 83.48 42.30 24.53
C PRO A 3 83.08 41.47 25.79
N GLY A 4 82.02 40.65 25.65
CA GLY A 4 81.88 39.39 26.40
C GLY A 4 80.48 39.10 26.96
N GLY A 5 79.62 38.47 26.17
CA GLY A 5 78.36 37.86 26.68
C GLY A 5 78.59 36.46 27.28
N PRO A 6 77.59 35.91 27.99
CA PRO A 6 77.14 34.58 27.57
C PRO A 6 75.61 34.35 27.58
N ALA A 7 75.26 33.42 26.69
CA ALA A 7 74.03 32.69 26.41
C ALA A 7 72.93 32.58 27.50
N GLY A 8 71.72 33.01 27.13
CA GLY A 8 70.46 32.62 27.77
C GLY A 8 69.88 31.35 27.14
N GLY A 9 69.69 30.31 27.95
CA GLY A 9 69.00 29.08 27.58
C GLY A 9 67.49 29.19 27.81
N LEU A 10 66.69 28.99 26.76
CA LEU A 10 65.23 28.84 26.85
C LEU A 10 64.87 27.37 27.12
N ARG A 11 64.46 27.07 28.36
CA ARG A 11 63.75 25.82 28.70
C ARG A 11 62.29 25.96 28.26
N ARG A 12 61.86 25.12 27.30
CA ARG A 12 60.45 24.90 26.94
C ARG A 12 59.69 24.29 28.13
N ALA A 13 58.63 24.94 28.58
CA ALA A 13 57.66 24.39 29.51
C ALA A 13 56.69 23.43 28.78
N LEU A 14 56.45 22.25 29.35
CA LEU A 14 55.43 21.28 28.93
C LEU A 14 54.05 21.69 29.46
N PRO A 15 52.95 21.55 28.70
CA PRO A 15 51.60 21.81 29.20
C PRO A 15 51.08 20.66 30.10
N PRO A 16 50.12 20.94 31.01
CA PRO A 16 49.65 19.98 32.00
C PRO A 16 48.75 18.89 31.38
N ARG A 17 48.85 17.69 31.94
CA ARG A 17 48.08 16.50 31.54
C ARG A 17 46.58 16.69 31.77
N ALA A 18 45.77 16.45 30.74
CA ALA A 18 44.31 16.41 30.82
C ALA A 18 43.82 15.26 31.73
N ARG A 19 42.90 15.58 32.64
CA ARG A 19 42.21 14.62 33.52
C ARG A 19 41.23 13.77 32.71
N ARG A 20 41.26 12.46 32.93
CA ARG A 20 40.25 11.51 32.41
C ARG A 20 38.92 11.70 33.15
N PRO A 21 37.76 11.63 32.47
CA PRO A 21 36.49 11.58 33.17
C PRO A 21 36.18 10.16 33.66
N ASP A 22 35.51 10.19 34.81
CA ASP A 22 35.16 9.15 35.75
C ASP A 22 34.12 8.16 35.22
N ARG A 23 34.27 6.87 35.55
CA ARG A 23 33.27 5.82 35.28
C ARG A 23 32.45 5.64 36.56
N GLY A 24 31.27 6.25 36.63
CA GLY A 24 30.42 6.19 37.81
C GLY A 24 28.92 6.19 37.52
N ARG A 25 28.30 5.02 37.75
CA ARG A 25 26.93 4.74 38.21
C ARG A 25 25.73 4.97 37.29
N ALA A 26 25.10 3.83 37.02
CA ALA A 26 23.74 3.61 36.58
C ALA A 26 22.68 4.40 37.38
N GLY A 27 21.90 5.21 36.67
CA GLY A 27 20.67 5.84 37.14
C GLY A 27 19.46 4.97 36.82
N ARG A 28 18.84 4.45 37.87
CA ARG A 28 17.54 3.79 37.92
C ARG A 28 16.45 4.83 37.64
N TRP A 29 15.67 4.66 36.57
CA TRP A 29 14.41 5.38 36.37
C TRP A 29 13.23 4.41 36.52
N GLY A 30 12.27 4.87 37.33
CA GLY A 30 11.11 4.14 37.80
C GLY A 30 10.05 3.88 36.73
N ARG A 31 9.14 3.00 37.12
CA ARG A 31 8.03 2.42 36.36
C ARG A 31 6.84 3.40 36.24
N GLY A 32 6.06 3.21 35.17
CA GLY A 32 4.73 3.82 34.93
C GLY A 32 4.82 4.92 33.88
N LEU A 33 4.29 4.79 32.67
CA LEU A 33 2.92 4.45 32.31
C LEU A 33 2.87 3.55 31.05
N SER A 34 1.92 2.62 31.06
CA SER A 34 1.62 1.66 30.00
C SER A 34 1.07 2.35 28.74
N ALA A 35 1.83 2.33 27.64
CA ALA A 35 1.30 2.55 26.30
C ALA A 35 1.18 1.18 25.60
N ALA A 36 -0.05 0.67 25.49
CA ALA A 36 -0.34 -0.53 24.71
C ALA A 36 -0.28 -0.20 23.20
N PRO A 37 0.41 -0.99 22.37
CA PRO A 37 0.22 -0.93 20.93
C PRO A 37 -1.18 -1.48 20.60
N VAL A 38 -1.87 -0.86 19.64
CA VAL A 38 -3.11 -1.40 19.04
C VAL A 38 -2.73 -2.63 18.22
N ALA A 39 -2.55 -3.75 18.92
CA ALA A 39 -2.51 -5.08 18.35
C ALA A 39 -3.96 -5.47 18.03
N LEU A 40 -4.21 -5.81 16.77
CA LEU A 40 -5.41 -6.54 16.33
C LEU A 40 -5.61 -7.77 17.23
N ARG A 41 -6.54 -7.67 18.18
CA ARG A 41 -6.94 -8.79 19.04
C ARG A 41 -7.74 -9.78 18.23
N PHE A 42 -7.07 -10.80 17.69
CA PHE A 42 -7.73 -12.06 17.31
C PHE A 42 -8.06 -12.84 18.57
N ALA A 43 -9.35 -12.99 18.88
CA ALA A 43 -9.82 -13.86 19.95
C ALA A 43 -9.54 -15.33 19.56
N GLN A 44 -8.47 -15.91 20.11
CA GLN A 44 -8.27 -17.35 20.12
C GLN A 44 -9.18 -17.97 21.20
N ARG A 45 -10.23 -18.67 20.80
CA ARG A 45 -10.85 -19.69 21.66
C ARG A 45 -10.14 -21.02 21.42
N ARG A 46 -9.52 -21.55 22.48
CA ARG A 46 -8.97 -22.91 22.51
C ARG A 46 -10.12 -23.90 22.47
N LEU A 47 -10.05 -24.87 21.56
CA LEU A 47 -10.77 -26.13 21.68
C LEU A 47 -9.70 -27.22 21.85
N HIS A 48 -9.56 -27.73 23.07
CA HIS A 48 -9.01 -29.06 23.28
C HIS A 48 -10.18 -30.04 23.30
N HIS A 49 -10.27 -30.91 22.31
CA HIS A 49 -10.66 -32.32 22.46
C HIS A 49 -10.29 -33.06 21.18
N GLY A 50 -9.56 -34.16 21.32
CA GLY A 50 -9.07 -34.97 20.22
C GLY A 50 -10.21 -35.67 19.50
N ALA A 51 -10.23 -35.53 18.18
CA ALA A 51 -10.93 -36.43 17.27
C ALA A 51 -10.09 -36.56 16.01
N ARG A 52 -9.73 -37.80 15.65
CA ARG A 52 -9.01 -38.13 14.43
C ARG A 52 -9.82 -37.64 13.24
N LEU A 53 -9.34 -36.61 12.54
CA LEU A 53 -9.95 -36.14 11.30
C LEU A 53 -9.66 -37.17 10.21
N ARG A 54 -10.65 -38.01 9.92
CA ARG A 54 -10.68 -38.79 8.67
C ARG A 54 -10.82 -37.78 7.54
N HIS A 55 -9.80 -37.69 6.68
CA HIS A 55 -9.88 -36.94 5.43
C HIS A 55 -10.99 -37.53 4.56
N ARG A 56 -12.18 -36.94 4.63
CA ARG A 56 -13.27 -37.21 3.71
C ARG A 56 -13.11 -36.24 2.54
N THR A 57 -12.58 -36.73 1.43
CA THR A 57 -12.48 -36.01 0.17
C THR A 57 -13.89 -35.64 -0.30
N VAL A 58 -14.29 -34.38 -0.09
CA VAL A 58 -15.45 -33.81 -0.77
C VAL A 58 -15.00 -33.44 -2.17
N ARG A 59 -15.26 -34.34 -3.11
CA ARG A 59 -15.03 -34.15 -4.55
C ARG A 59 -16.17 -33.29 -5.11
N GLY A 60 -16.17 -32.00 -4.78
CA GLY A 60 -16.88 -30.98 -5.55
C GLY A 60 -15.95 -30.53 -6.66
N ALA A 61 -16.39 -30.55 -7.92
CA ALA A 61 -15.60 -30.08 -9.05
C ALA A 61 -15.27 -28.59 -8.86
N ARG A 62 -14.06 -28.29 -8.37
CA ARG A 62 -13.55 -26.93 -8.19
C ARG A 62 -12.86 -26.50 -9.48
N ALA A 63 -13.20 -25.32 -9.97
CA ALA A 63 -12.56 -24.73 -11.14
C ALA A 63 -11.04 -24.70 -10.93
N ARG A 64 -10.29 -25.36 -11.81
CA ARG A 64 -8.83 -25.36 -11.81
C ARG A 64 -8.39 -24.09 -12.51
N TRP A 65 -7.74 -23.18 -11.78
CA TRP A 65 -7.24 -21.94 -12.37
C TRP A 65 -5.99 -22.27 -13.20
N PRO A 66 -6.00 -22.01 -14.52
CA PRO A 66 -4.86 -22.32 -15.37
C PRO A 66 -3.67 -21.42 -14.98
N ALA A 67 -2.45 -21.96 -15.15
CA ALA A 67 -1.20 -21.26 -14.81
C ALA A 67 -0.90 -20.09 -15.77
N ARG A 68 -1.57 -20.03 -16.92
CA ARG A 68 -1.56 -18.92 -17.87
C ARG A 68 -2.97 -18.72 -18.42
N ALA A 69 -3.34 -17.47 -18.61
CA ALA A 69 -4.58 -17.12 -19.30
C ALA A 69 -4.40 -17.31 -20.79
N ASP A 70 -5.17 -18.21 -21.40
CA ASP A 70 -5.31 -18.22 -22.85
C ASP A 70 -6.17 -17.00 -23.25
N ALA A 71 -5.67 -16.25 -24.22
CA ALA A 71 -6.24 -14.98 -24.66
C ALA A 71 -7.50 -15.17 -25.53
N ALA A 72 -8.31 -14.11 -25.53
CA ALA A 72 -9.50 -13.84 -26.36
C ALA A 72 -10.85 -14.41 -25.87
N VAL A 73 -11.38 -13.83 -24.80
CA VAL A 73 -12.83 -13.62 -24.68
C VAL A 73 -13.09 -12.13 -24.90
N THR A 74 -13.57 -11.76 -26.09
CA THR A 74 -14.08 -10.41 -26.36
C THR A 74 -15.31 -10.18 -25.48
N CYS A 75 -15.14 -9.36 -24.44
CA CYS A 75 -16.17 -9.03 -23.46
C CYS A 75 -17.07 -7.91 -24.03
N ALA A 76 -18.40 -8.10 -23.96
CA ALA A 76 -19.37 -7.06 -24.33
C ALA A 76 -19.65 -6.07 -23.18
N VAL A 77 -19.15 -6.34 -21.97
CA VAL A 77 -19.33 -5.51 -20.77
C VAL A 77 -18.09 -4.66 -20.56
N SER A 78 -18.27 -3.33 -20.51
CA SER A 78 -17.24 -2.38 -20.09
C SER A 78 -17.24 -2.27 -18.57
N TYR A 79 -16.06 -2.28 -17.95
CA TYR A 79 -15.89 -2.14 -16.50
C TYR A 79 -15.28 -0.75 -16.23
N GLU A 80 -16.16 0.26 -16.19
CA GLU A 80 -15.79 1.67 -16.04
C GLU A 80 -16.05 2.17 -14.62
N LEU A 81 -15.36 3.26 -14.25
CA LEU A 81 -15.62 4.00 -13.02
C LEU A 81 -16.82 4.94 -13.24
N ASP A 82 -17.72 5.00 -12.26
CA ASP A 82 -18.95 5.81 -12.35
C ASP A 82 -18.75 7.31 -12.02
N TRP A 83 -17.52 7.69 -11.67
CA TRP A 83 -17.17 9.06 -11.35
C TRP A 83 -15.79 9.39 -11.89
N ALA A 84 -15.62 10.58 -12.46
CA ALA A 84 -14.35 11.06 -12.97
C ALA A 84 -13.66 11.97 -11.95
N THR A 85 -12.34 11.83 -11.81
CA THR A 85 -11.54 12.75 -11.00
C THR A 85 -11.72 14.19 -11.52
N PRO A 86 -12.09 15.16 -10.66
CA PRO A 86 -12.36 16.52 -11.06
C PRO A 86 -11.14 17.19 -11.68
N PRO A 87 -11.35 18.03 -12.70
CA PRO A 87 -10.31 18.95 -13.16
C PRO A 87 -9.75 19.74 -11.97
N GLY A 88 -8.42 19.90 -11.92
CA GLY A 88 -7.73 20.61 -10.83
C GLY A 88 -7.48 19.79 -9.56
N TRP A 89 -7.95 18.54 -9.44
CA TRP A 89 -7.58 17.68 -8.31
C TRP A 89 -6.05 17.47 -8.25
N ALA A 90 -5.41 17.22 -9.40
CA ALA A 90 -3.96 17.02 -9.48
C ALA A 90 -3.19 18.26 -9.02
N ASP A 91 -3.56 19.45 -9.52
CA ASP A 91 -2.96 20.72 -9.09
C ASP A 91 -3.17 20.97 -7.58
N ALA A 92 -4.32 20.57 -7.05
CA ALA A 92 -4.63 20.74 -5.65
C ALA A 92 -3.76 19.88 -4.73
N VAL A 93 -3.58 18.59 -5.06
CA VAL A 93 -2.71 17.70 -4.28
C VAL A 93 -1.22 18.02 -4.50
N ALA A 94 -0.87 18.54 -5.68
CA ALA A 94 0.51 18.96 -6.00
C ALA A 94 1.04 20.09 -5.10
N ARG A 95 0.16 20.84 -4.42
CA ARG A 95 0.56 21.84 -3.41
C ARG A 95 1.26 21.25 -2.19
N GLN A 96 1.09 19.95 -1.93
CA GLN A 96 1.73 19.24 -0.81
C GLN A 96 2.31 17.90 -1.29
N PRO A 97 3.35 17.92 -2.14
CA PRO A 97 3.81 16.73 -2.84
C PRO A 97 4.42 15.67 -1.91
N LEU A 98 5.04 16.08 -0.79
CA LEU A 98 5.58 15.13 0.20
C LEU A 98 4.46 14.36 0.93
N ALA A 99 3.35 15.03 1.23
CA ALA A 99 2.19 14.37 1.83
C ALA A 99 1.54 13.38 0.86
N LEU A 100 1.44 13.77 -0.41
CA LEU A 100 0.96 12.89 -1.48
C LEU A 100 1.85 11.65 -1.65
N LEU A 101 3.17 11.83 -1.74
CA LEU A 101 4.14 10.72 -1.89
C LEU A 101 4.14 9.79 -0.66
N SER A 102 4.02 10.33 0.55
CA SER A 102 3.90 9.54 1.78
C SER A 102 2.63 8.68 1.77
N ASP A 103 1.47 9.27 1.45
CA ASP A 103 0.21 8.52 1.33
C ASP A 103 0.28 7.47 0.21
N HIS A 104 0.89 7.82 -0.93
CA HIS A 104 1.10 6.90 -2.04
C HIS A 104 1.96 5.71 -1.63
N ALA A 105 3.11 5.93 -0.97
CA ALA A 105 3.93 4.84 -0.46
C ALA A 105 3.14 3.92 0.49
N HIS A 106 2.27 4.48 1.33
CA HIS A 106 1.39 3.64 2.14
C HIS A 106 0.38 2.85 1.30
N CYS A 107 -0.19 3.43 0.24
CA CYS A 107 -1.05 2.71 -0.70
C CYS A 107 -0.33 1.50 -1.31
N GLU A 108 0.90 1.66 -1.80
CA GLU A 108 1.69 0.56 -2.36
C GLU A 108 1.94 -0.57 -1.34
N LEU A 109 2.31 -0.19 -0.11
CA LEU A 109 2.50 -1.14 0.98
C LEU A 109 1.21 -1.91 1.29
N LYS A 110 0.06 -1.22 1.29
CA LYS A 110 -1.26 -1.81 1.54
C LYS A 110 -1.73 -2.68 0.37
N ALA A 111 -1.42 -2.33 -0.87
CA ALA A 111 -1.70 -3.14 -2.05
C ALA A 111 -0.95 -4.48 -1.98
N ALA A 112 0.37 -4.43 -1.73
CA ALA A 112 1.20 -5.62 -1.53
C ALA A 112 0.66 -6.53 -0.41
N ALA A 113 0.34 -5.95 0.76
CA ALA A 113 -0.20 -6.68 1.90
C ALA A 113 -1.60 -7.29 1.62
N SER A 114 -2.43 -6.59 0.85
CA SER A 114 -3.76 -7.07 0.45
C SER A 114 -3.63 -8.26 -0.52
N ALA A 115 -2.72 -8.19 -1.48
CA ALA A 115 -2.42 -9.29 -2.39
C ALA A 115 -1.86 -10.52 -1.66
N MET A 116 -0.96 -10.33 -0.69
CA MET A 116 -0.50 -11.43 0.18
C MET A 116 -1.66 -12.05 0.99
N THR A 117 -2.62 -11.24 1.43
CA THR A 117 -3.83 -11.73 2.12
C THR A 117 -4.71 -12.57 1.19
N LEU A 118 -4.87 -12.17 -0.07
CA LEU A 118 -5.58 -12.96 -1.09
C LEU A 118 -4.87 -14.30 -1.36
N ILE A 119 -3.53 -14.29 -1.48
CA ILE A 119 -2.72 -15.51 -1.61
C ILE A 119 -3.01 -16.46 -0.44
N LYS A 120 -2.97 -15.96 0.80
CA LYS A 120 -3.26 -16.79 1.99
C LYS A 120 -4.67 -17.40 1.96
N ARG A 121 -5.66 -16.67 1.42
CA ARG A 121 -7.06 -17.11 1.31
C ARG A 121 -7.31 -18.05 0.13
N SER A 122 -6.37 -18.14 -0.81
CA SER A 122 -6.45 -18.98 -2.01
C SER A 122 -6.05 -20.45 -1.81
N SER A 123 -5.96 -20.94 -0.57
CA SER A 123 -5.48 -22.29 -0.25
C SER A 123 -6.27 -23.42 -0.92
N ASP A 124 -7.53 -23.16 -1.26
CA ASP A 124 -8.45 -24.07 -1.95
C ASP A 124 -8.64 -23.76 -3.45
N ARG A 125 -7.81 -22.86 -4.01
CA ARG A 125 -7.82 -22.38 -5.40
C ARG A 125 -6.45 -22.60 -6.05
N PRO A 126 -6.14 -23.83 -6.52
CA PRO A 126 -4.85 -24.14 -7.11
C PRO A 126 -4.51 -23.20 -8.27
N GLY A 127 -3.30 -22.65 -8.29
CA GLY A 127 -2.80 -21.75 -9.34
C GLY A 127 -2.99 -20.26 -9.06
N LEU A 128 -3.98 -19.87 -8.26
CA LEU A 128 -4.27 -18.45 -7.97
C LEU A 128 -3.12 -17.75 -7.25
N ALA A 129 -2.50 -18.41 -6.27
CA ALA A 129 -1.34 -17.88 -5.56
C ALA A 129 -0.16 -17.52 -6.50
N LEU A 130 0.08 -18.33 -7.53
CA LEU A 130 1.13 -18.08 -8.52
C LEU A 130 0.80 -16.89 -9.43
N ARG A 131 -0.49 -16.65 -9.70
CA ARG A 131 -0.95 -15.49 -10.50
C ARG A 131 -0.91 -14.17 -9.73
N LEU A 132 -1.07 -14.20 -8.41
CA LEU A 132 -1.01 -13.00 -7.56
C LEU A 132 0.42 -12.62 -7.14
N MET A 133 1.38 -13.56 -7.22
CA MET A 133 2.76 -13.29 -6.81
C MET A 133 3.47 -12.20 -7.63
N PRO A 134 3.31 -12.11 -8.97
CA PRO A 134 3.85 -10.98 -9.74
C PRO A 134 3.37 -9.63 -9.23
N LEU A 135 2.07 -9.50 -8.92
CA LEU A 135 1.50 -8.26 -8.38
C LEU A 135 2.15 -7.90 -7.04
N VAL A 136 2.29 -8.84 -6.10
CA VAL A 136 2.99 -8.57 -4.83
C VAL A 136 4.40 -8.02 -5.05
N ARG A 137 5.15 -8.58 -6.01
CA ARG A 137 6.49 -8.11 -6.34
C ARG A 137 6.44 -6.70 -6.94
N GLU A 138 5.58 -6.46 -7.93
CA GLU A 138 5.40 -5.16 -8.58
C GLU A 138 5.06 -4.06 -7.54
N GLU A 139 4.12 -4.29 -6.63
CA GLU A 139 3.79 -3.29 -5.60
C GLU A 139 4.94 -3.01 -4.63
N THR A 140 5.75 -4.02 -4.29
CA THR A 140 6.95 -3.77 -3.47
C THR A 140 8.03 -2.99 -4.22
N GLU A 141 8.11 -3.15 -5.54
CA GLU A 141 8.99 -2.36 -6.40
C GLU A 141 8.46 -0.93 -6.56
N HIS A 142 7.14 -0.75 -6.69
CA HIS A 142 6.48 0.56 -6.68
C HIS A 142 6.75 1.31 -5.38
N LEU A 143 6.50 0.66 -4.24
CA LEU A 143 6.82 1.19 -2.90
C LEU A 143 8.27 1.67 -2.84
N GLN A 144 9.23 0.84 -3.29
CA GLN A 144 10.64 1.22 -3.28
C GLN A 144 10.90 2.48 -4.10
N ARG A 145 10.26 2.62 -5.27
CA ARG A 145 10.42 3.80 -6.13
C ARG A 145 9.85 5.05 -5.47
N VAL A 146 8.64 5.00 -4.90
CA VAL A 146 8.04 6.14 -4.20
C VAL A 146 8.89 6.54 -2.97
N LEU A 147 9.42 5.57 -2.23
CA LEU A 147 10.34 5.84 -1.11
C LEU A 147 11.63 6.54 -1.55
N ARG A 148 12.20 6.20 -2.72
CA ARG A 148 13.36 6.91 -3.27
C ARG A 148 13.04 8.36 -3.59
N GLU A 149 11.84 8.64 -4.10
CA GLU A 149 11.40 10.01 -4.39
C GLU A 149 11.19 10.84 -3.11
N LEU A 150 10.71 10.21 -2.02
CA LEU A 150 10.66 10.83 -0.69
C LEU A 150 12.07 11.14 -0.17
N ASP A 151 12.96 10.16 -0.19
CA ASP A 151 14.34 10.29 0.30
C ASP A 151 15.13 11.37 -0.46
N ALA A 152 14.99 11.38 -1.80
CA ALA A 152 15.60 12.40 -2.66
C ALA A 152 15.11 13.84 -2.34
N ARG A 153 13.95 13.98 -1.67
CA ARG A 153 13.39 15.26 -1.23
C ARG A 153 13.57 15.50 0.27
N GLY A 154 14.40 14.70 0.94
CA GLY A 154 14.69 14.83 2.37
C GLY A 154 13.52 14.45 3.30
N ALA A 155 12.59 13.62 2.82
CA ALA A 155 11.43 13.17 3.57
C ALA A 155 11.45 11.65 3.81
N GLY A 156 10.83 11.19 4.89
CA GLY A 156 10.60 9.78 5.19
C GLY A 156 9.15 9.36 4.92
N LEU A 157 8.86 8.07 5.13
CA LEU A 157 7.52 7.49 4.92
C LEU A 157 6.41 8.19 5.72
N GLY A 158 6.71 8.68 6.93
CA GLY A 158 5.72 9.32 7.79
C GLY A 158 4.78 8.33 8.49
N GLU A 159 3.63 8.84 8.95
CA GLU A 159 2.60 8.05 9.64
C GLU A 159 1.57 7.48 8.65
N ASP A 160 1.19 6.21 8.82
CA ASP A 160 0.09 5.60 8.06
C ASP A 160 -1.24 6.12 8.58
N LEU A 161 -1.80 7.10 7.88
CA LEU A 161 -3.10 7.65 8.23
C LEU A 161 -4.22 6.79 7.65
N PRO A 162 -5.34 6.59 8.38
CA PRO A 162 -6.49 5.86 7.86
C PRO A 162 -6.97 6.44 6.52
N SER A 163 -7.29 5.57 5.57
CA SER A 163 -7.93 5.92 4.30
C SER A 163 -9.45 5.73 4.40
N PRO A 164 -10.26 6.82 4.47
CA PRO A 164 -11.71 6.72 4.45
C PRO A 164 -12.23 6.04 3.18
N TYR A 165 -11.56 6.25 2.04
CA TYR A 165 -11.84 5.61 0.77
C TYR A 165 -11.73 4.08 0.85
N ALA A 166 -10.53 3.56 1.19
CA ALA A 166 -10.32 2.12 1.27
C ALA A 166 -11.23 1.48 2.33
N ARG A 167 -11.43 2.16 3.48
CA ARG A 167 -12.35 1.68 4.52
C ARG A 167 -13.79 1.61 4.03
N GLY A 168 -14.24 2.60 3.27
CA GLY A 168 -15.59 2.65 2.71
C GLY A 168 -15.83 1.48 1.75
N LEU A 169 -14.93 1.26 0.80
CA LEU A 169 -15.01 0.14 -0.15
C LEU A 169 -14.95 -1.23 0.54
N LEU A 170 -14.01 -1.42 1.47
CA LEU A 170 -13.93 -2.65 2.25
C LEU A 170 -15.17 -2.88 3.13
N SER A 171 -15.91 -1.82 3.46
CA SER A 171 -17.16 -1.94 4.19
C SER A 171 -18.35 -2.31 3.31
N ALA A 172 -18.32 -1.94 2.03
CA ALA A 172 -19.29 -2.37 1.03
C ALA A 172 -19.12 -3.84 0.61
N ALA A 173 -17.91 -4.38 0.76
CA ALA A 173 -17.63 -5.80 0.52
C ALA A 173 -18.37 -6.69 1.54
N ARG A 174 -18.99 -7.76 1.03
CA ARG A 174 -19.66 -8.79 1.84
C ARG A 174 -18.64 -9.51 2.70
N ARG A 175 -18.88 -9.53 4.03
CA ARG A 175 -17.98 -10.16 5.03
C ARG A 175 -18.42 -11.57 5.46
N GLY A 176 -19.56 -12.04 4.96
CA GLY A 176 -20.13 -13.34 5.28
C GLY A 176 -20.94 -13.89 4.10
N GLY A 177 -21.30 -15.18 4.19
CA GLY A 177 -21.92 -15.91 3.09
C GLY A 177 -20.97 -16.91 2.43
N PRO A 178 -21.31 -17.42 1.23
CA PRO A 178 -20.48 -18.38 0.52
C PRO A 178 -19.06 -17.84 0.24
N PRO A 179 -17.99 -18.64 0.40
CA PRO A 179 -16.62 -18.18 0.20
C PRO A 179 -16.35 -17.53 -1.16
N ASP A 180 -16.99 -18.00 -2.23
CA ASP A 180 -16.81 -17.45 -3.58
C ASP A 180 -17.40 -16.04 -3.72
N VAL A 181 -18.48 -15.73 -2.99
CA VAL A 181 -19.12 -14.41 -2.98
C VAL A 181 -18.22 -13.38 -2.31
N VAL A 182 -17.63 -13.74 -1.16
CA VAL A 182 -16.67 -12.89 -0.44
C VAL A 182 -15.38 -12.70 -1.24
N PHE A 183 -14.95 -13.76 -1.93
CA PHE A 183 -13.78 -13.71 -2.80
C PHE A 183 -14.00 -12.79 -4.00
N LEU A 184 -15.15 -12.89 -4.68
CA LEU A 184 -15.55 -11.99 -5.76
C LEU A 184 -15.50 -10.52 -5.32
N ASP A 185 -16.13 -10.18 -4.19
CA ASP A 185 -16.11 -8.80 -3.67
C ASP A 185 -14.69 -8.30 -3.38
N SER A 186 -13.81 -9.19 -2.89
CA SER A 186 -12.42 -8.83 -2.65
C SER A 186 -11.69 -8.48 -3.95
N LEU A 187 -11.94 -9.24 -5.04
CA LEU A 187 -11.36 -8.96 -6.35
C LEU A 187 -11.91 -7.66 -6.96
N LEU A 188 -13.23 -7.44 -6.90
CA LEU A 188 -13.86 -6.25 -7.47
C LEU A 188 -13.47 -4.98 -6.72
N VAL A 189 -13.38 -5.03 -5.38
CA VAL A 189 -12.87 -3.89 -4.60
C VAL A 189 -11.42 -3.60 -4.93
N SER A 190 -10.57 -4.63 -5.07
CA SER A 190 -9.20 -4.42 -5.52
C SER A 190 -9.17 -3.77 -6.91
N ALA A 191 -9.93 -4.27 -7.87
CA ALA A 191 -10.01 -3.68 -9.22
C ALA A 191 -10.42 -2.19 -9.20
N LEU A 192 -11.41 -1.81 -8.38
CA LEU A 192 -11.83 -0.40 -8.25
C LEU A 192 -10.73 0.49 -7.69
N ILE A 193 -9.96 0.00 -6.71
CA ILE A 193 -8.85 0.75 -6.14
C ILE A 193 -7.76 0.97 -7.19
N GLU A 194 -7.34 -0.08 -7.91
CA GLU A 194 -6.33 0.01 -8.97
C GLU A 194 -6.80 0.94 -10.11
N LEU A 195 -8.06 0.85 -10.53
CA LEU A 195 -8.58 1.68 -11.62
C LEU A 195 -8.69 3.16 -11.22
N ARG A 196 -9.06 3.46 -9.97
CA ARG A 196 -9.01 4.85 -9.46
C ARG A 196 -7.58 5.36 -9.33
N SER A 197 -6.66 4.52 -8.87
CA SER A 197 -5.22 4.83 -8.81
C SER A 197 -4.67 5.13 -10.20
N HIS A 198 -4.97 4.28 -11.19
CA HIS A 198 -4.62 4.47 -12.60
C HIS A 198 -5.08 5.84 -13.12
N GLU A 199 -6.36 6.15 -13.00
CA GLU A 199 -6.93 7.42 -13.47
C GLU A 199 -6.23 8.63 -12.81
N ARG A 200 -5.99 8.57 -11.49
CA ARG A 200 -5.34 9.67 -10.77
C ARG A 200 -3.86 9.78 -11.06
N MET A 201 -3.14 8.67 -11.25
CA MET A 201 -1.75 8.71 -11.66
C MET A 201 -1.57 9.27 -13.07
N ALA A 202 -2.52 9.01 -13.99
CA ALA A 202 -2.54 9.68 -15.29
C ALA A 202 -2.66 11.20 -15.12
N ALA A 203 -3.59 11.68 -14.28
CA ALA A 203 -3.74 13.11 -14.01
C ALA A 203 -2.49 13.72 -13.32
N LEU A 204 -1.82 12.98 -12.43
CA LEU A 204 -0.59 13.43 -11.78
C LEU A 204 0.61 13.48 -12.75
N ALA A 205 0.67 12.55 -13.70
CA ALA A 205 1.70 12.54 -14.73
C ALA A 205 1.64 13.76 -15.65
N ASP A 206 0.44 14.27 -15.91
CA ASP A 206 0.20 15.45 -16.77
C ASP A 206 0.23 16.78 -15.98
N CYS A 207 0.37 16.75 -14.66
CA CYS A 207 0.40 17.94 -13.82
C CYS A 207 1.76 18.65 -13.88
N GLU A 208 1.78 19.90 -14.37
CA GLU A 208 3.00 20.69 -14.53
C GLU A 208 3.73 20.91 -13.20
N ALA A 209 2.99 21.14 -12.11
CA ALA A 209 3.57 21.30 -10.77
C ALA A 209 4.30 20.04 -10.27
N LEU A 210 4.06 18.88 -10.90
CA LEU A 210 4.69 17.60 -10.60
C LEU A 210 5.56 17.09 -11.76
N ALA A 211 6.02 17.96 -12.67
CA ALA A 211 6.81 17.56 -13.84
C ALA A 211 8.03 16.67 -13.49
N SER A 212 8.68 16.90 -12.34
CA SER A 212 9.79 16.06 -11.87
C SER A 212 9.39 14.62 -11.52
N LEU A 213 8.12 14.38 -11.18
CA LEU A 213 7.54 13.08 -10.83
C LEU A 213 6.78 12.44 -12.00
N ALA A 214 6.58 13.15 -13.12
CA ALA A 214 5.85 12.64 -14.28
C ALA A 214 6.38 11.29 -14.82
N PRO A 215 7.71 11.03 -14.89
CA PRO A 215 8.21 9.71 -15.29
C PRO A 215 7.83 8.58 -14.31
N LEU A 216 7.80 8.87 -13.00
CA LEU A 216 7.33 7.92 -12.00
C LEU A 216 5.86 7.59 -12.24
N TYR A 217 5.00 8.61 -12.27
CA TYR A 217 3.55 8.41 -12.35
C TYR A 217 3.10 7.78 -13.67
N ARG A 218 3.72 8.09 -14.81
CA ARG A 218 3.43 7.38 -16.07
C ARG A 218 3.70 5.88 -15.98
N SER A 219 4.86 5.52 -15.45
CA SER A 219 5.25 4.12 -15.32
C SER A 219 4.39 3.36 -14.30
N LEU A 220 4.00 3.99 -13.19
CA LEU A 220 3.08 3.38 -12.22
C LEU A 220 1.67 3.26 -12.80
N CYS A 221 1.17 4.29 -13.49
CA CYS A 221 -0.12 4.30 -14.18
C CYS A 221 -0.30 3.10 -15.14
N GLU A 222 0.74 2.76 -15.92
CA GLU A 222 0.73 1.58 -16.78
C GLU A 222 0.61 0.26 -16.00
N ALA A 223 1.15 0.18 -14.78
CA ALA A 223 1.07 -0.98 -13.91
C ALA A 223 -0.32 -1.13 -13.28
N GLU A 224 -0.89 -0.04 -12.76
CA GLU A 224 -2.25 0.00 -12.19
C GLU A 224 -3.30 -0.50 -13.19
N ALA A 225 -3.18 -0.13 -14.48
CA ALA A 225 -4.07 -0.63 -15.53
C ALA A 225 -4.02 -2.16 -15.68
N ARG A 226 -2.81 -2.73 -15.59
CA ARG A 226 -2.62 -4.20 -15.65
C ARG A 226 -3.15 -4.87 -14.40
N HIS A 227 -2.95 -4.27 -13.22
CA HIS A 227 -3.45 -4.80 -11.95
C HIS A 227 -4.97 -4.81 -11.89
N GLY A 228 -5.63 -3.70 -12.25
CA GLY A 228 -7.09 -3.63 -12.38
C GLY A 228 -7.62 -4.69 -13.35
N SER A 229 -6.97 -4.83 -14.51
CA SER A 229 -7.31 -5.85 -15.51
C SER A 229 -7.15 -7.28 -14.96
N LEU A 230 -6.08 -7.55 -14.20
CA LEU A 230 -5.86 -8.84 -13.55
C LEU A 230 -7.01 -9.15 -12.58
N PHE A 231 -7.38 -8.22 -11.70
CA PHE A 231 -8.44 -8.45 -10.73
C PHE A 231 -9.81 -8.68 -11.40
N LEU A 232 -10.15 -7.92 -12.44
CA LEU A 232 -11.36 -8.15 -13.23
C LEU A 232 -11.35 -9.50 -13.94
N GLN A 233 -10.22 -9.87 -14.51
CA GLN A 233 -10.05 -11.19 -15.13
C GLN A 233 -10.27 -12.30 -14.10
N LEU A 234 -9.63 -12.19 -12.92
CA LEU A 234 -9.83 -13.16 -11.85
C LEU A 234 -11.32 -13.20 -11.43
N ALA A 235 -12.00 -12.06 -11.34
CA ALA A 235 -13.42 -12.02 -10.99
C ALA A 235 -14.27 -12.81 -12.00
N ARG A 236 -14.04 -12.62 -13.30
CA ARG A 236 -14.73 -13.32 -14.41
C ARG A 236 -14.46 -14.82 -14.42
N GLU A 237 -13.28 -15.26 -14.00
CA GLU A 237 -12.96 -16.68 -13.87
C GLU A 237 -13.56 -17.33 -12.62
N SER A 238 -14.01 -16.53 -11.64
CA SER A 238 -14.52 -17.02 -10.36
C SER A 238 -16.02 -17.33 -10.35
N THR A 239 -16.80 -16.74 -11.26
CA THR A 239 -18.26 -16.92 -11.33
C THR A 239 -18.82 -16.51 -12.70
N ASP A 240 -20.14 -16.56 -12.87
CA ASP A 240 -20.82 -16.13 -14.10
C ASP A 240 -20.64 -14.63 -14.37
N GLU A 241 -20.41 -14.27 -15.64
CA GLU A 241 -20.14 -12.88 -16.04
C GLU A 241 -21.28 -11.92 -15.67
N ARG A 242 -22.54 -12.37 -15.67
CA ARG A 242 -23.68 -11.53 -15.25
C ARG A 242 -23.61 -11.20 -13.77
N CYS A 243 -23.15 -12.14 -12.94
CA CYS A 243 -22.94 -11.91 -11.51
C CYS A 243 -21.79 -10.92 -11.27
N VAL A 244 -20.73 -11.00 -12.08
CA VAL A 244 -19.60 -10.06 -12.02
C VAL A 244 -20.05 -8.66 -12.43
N ALA A 245 -20.72 -8.52 -13.57
CA ALA A 245 -21.20 -7.25 -14.09
C ALA A 245 -22.19 -6.57 -13.12
N ALA A 246 -23.21 -7.29 -12.66
CA ALA A 246 -24.18 -6.73 -11.72
C ALA A 246 -23.52 -6.24 -10.42
N ARG A 247 -22.56 -7.01 -9.89
CA ARG A 247 -21.86 -6.62 -8.67
C ARG A 247 -20.85 -5.48 -8.90
N TRP A 248 -20.23 -5.43 -10.07
CA TRP A 248 -19.39 -4.31 -10.47
C TRP A 248 -20.18 -3.01 -10.47
N ASP A 249 -21.33 -2.97 -11.16
CA ASP A 249 -22.17 -1.77 -11.25
C ASP A 249 -22.57 -1.24 -9.87
N GLU A 250 -22.95 -2.14 -8.95
CA GLU A 250 -23.26 -1.77 -7.56
C GLU A 250 -22.07 -1.12 -6.83
N LEU A 251 -20.88 -1.71 -6.98
CA LEU A 251 -19.67 -1.26 -6.28
C LEU A 251 -19.06 -0.01 -6.94
N ALA A 252 -19.09 0.11 -8.27
CA ALA A 252 -18.64 1.28 -9.01
C ALA A 252 -19.51 2.51 -8.67
N ALA A 253 -20.84 2.34 -8.66
CA ALA A 253 -21.74 3.42 -8.26
C ALA A 253 -21.53 3.85 -6.80
N LEU A 254 -21.20 2.90 -5.93
CA LEU A 254 -20.86 3.18 -4.54
C LEU A 254 -19.51 3.89 -4.43
N GLU A 255 -18.48 3.45 -5.15
CA GLU A 255 -17.16 4.07 -5.20
C GLU A 255 -17.28 5.53 -5.63
N GLY A 256 -18.01 5.79 -6.71
CA GLY A 256 -18.22 7.14 -7.22
C GLY A 256 -18.89 8.06 -6.21
N ARG A 257 -19.96 7.59 -5.55
CA ARG A 257 -20.62 8.35 -4.47
C ARG A 257 -19.69 8.55 -3.26
N LEU A 258 -18.93 7.52 -2.90
CA LEU A 258 -18.01 7.56 -1.77
C LEU A 258 -16.95 8.62 -2.00
N ILE A 259 -16.18 8.53 -3.10
CA ILE A 259 -15.06 9.41 -3.36
C ILE A 259 -15.50 10.85 -3.59
N ALA A 260 -16.64 11.07 -4.25
CA ALA A 260 -17.23 12.41 -4.43
C ALA A 260 -17.61 13.07 -3.09
N GLY A 261 -18.00 12.28 -2.08
CA GLY A 261 -18.39 12.77 -0.75
C GLY A 261 -17.25 12.86 0.28
N LEU A 262 -16.03 12.43 -0.07
CA LEU A 262 -14.89 12.53 0.85
C LEU A 262 -14.39 13.96 0.97
N PRO A 263 -13.78 14.34 2.11
CA PRO A 263 -13.06 15.60 2.19
C PRO A 263 -11.80 15.58 1.32
N PHE A 264 -11.44 16.75 0.80
CA PHE A 264 -10.14 16.95 0.16
C PHE A 264 -8.99 16.72 1.16
N ALA A 265 -7.92 16.10 0.68
CA ALA A 265 -6.64 15.96 1.35
C ALA A 265 -5.55 15.73 0.30
N PRO A 266 -4.27 16.05 0.58
CA PRO A 266 -3.16 15.76 -0.33
C PRO A 266 -2.80 14.26 -0.30
N ARG A 267 -3.70 13.42 -0.82
CA ARG A 267 -3.66 11.95 -0.76
C ARG A 267 -4.21 11.36 -2.05
N MET A 268 -3.75 10.16 -2.41
CA MET A 268 -4.12 9.47 -3.65
C MET A 268 -5.62 9.26 -3.79
N HIS A 269 -6.34 8.96 -2.70
CA HIS A 269 -7.78 8.65 -2.73
C HIS A 269 -8.63 9.64 -1.90
N SER A 270 -8.29 10.93 -1.91
CA SER A 270 -9.10 11.99 -1.29
C SER A 270 -10.27 12.45 -2.17
N GLY A 271 -11.20 13.22 -1.60
CA GLY A 271 -12.32 13.79 -2.36
C GLY A 271 -11.95 15.00 -3.23
N PRO A 272 -12.95 15.65 -3.83
CA PRO A 272 -12.76 16.79 -4.73
C PRO A 272 -12.13 17.98 -4.00
N PRO A 273 -11.29 18.80 -4.67
CA PRO A 273 -10.80 20.04 -4.09
C PRO A 273 -11.96 21.01 -3.77
N PRO A 274 -11.79 21.88 -2.76
CA PRO A 274 -12.79 22.89 -2.39
C PRO A 274 -12.91 24.00 -3.46
#